data_AF-A0A1Q8B412-F1
#
_entry.id   AF-A0A1Q8B412-F1
#
_cell.length_a   1.000
_cell.length_b   1.000
_cell.length_c   1.000
_cell.angle_alpha   90.00
_cell.angle_beta   90.00
_cell.angle_gamma   90.00
#
_symmetry.space_group_name_H-M   'P 1'
#
loop_
_entity.id
_entity.type
_entity.pdbx_description
1 polymer ?
#
loop_
_entity_poly.entity_id
_entity_poly.type
_entity_poly.pdbx_seq_one_letter_code
_entity_poly.pdbx_strand_id
1 'polypeptide(L)'
;MFVNIGTITAASNEAELAGVMAHEMAHVYMQHSAKQQDKSSLLQGLAGLAGAAAGALGGAAGTAAQTGIQIGAGTLLLKYSRGDEAQADAVGAIILWKAGINPIALADFFQKLAAEGNSGPQFLSDHPNPGNRRTAIQAQIKDWPNQQYSSDSDEFASVRKHATGVQAYDAKEIAAGAKNGRWTAENKKNGVVFPDAPATAAAPAGAASMPAVSISAVQPSPNFQIADLGGLRIARPQNWEVIENRESSATIAPRAGVSGGAVAYGVVIRAQRAPAANMSASKLTEAVAQSLQSGDSNMKVVGQIQPLRVGGSSAGSVQLETVSPMAGADGKTQPERDWLVVVERGSDAIYFVFVSTAANYEQLRPAFERMLRSVRFR
;
A
#
# COMPACT_ATOMS: atom_id res chain seq x y z
N MET A 1 7.86 12.33 1.01
CA MET A 1 7.86 12.83 2.39
C MET A 1 7.01 14.08 2.42
N PHE A 2 6.05 14.16 3.34
CA PHE A 2 5.23 15.35 3.54
C PHE A 2 5.59 15.95 4.90
N VAL A 3 5.68 17.28 4.99
CA VAL A 3 5.89 18.01 6.24
C VAL A 3 4.68 18.89 6.45
N ASN A 4 3.91 18.64 7.50
CA ASN A 4 2.72 19.43 7.78
C ASN A 4 3.07 20.72 8.54
N ILE A 5 2.25 21.75 8.35
CA ILE A 5 2.41 23.06 9.01
C ILE A 5 2.42 22.91 10.54
N GLY A 6 1.61 22.00 11.08
CA GLY A 6 1.59 21.68 12.51
C GLY A 6 2.97 21.28 13.04
N THR A 7 3.67 20.36 12.37
CA THR A 7 5.04 19.93 12.71
C THR A 7 6.01 21.11 12.70
N ILE A 8 5.94 21.98 11.70
CA ILE A 8 6.79 23.17 11.60
C ILE A 8 6.51 24.13 12.77
N THR A 9 5.24 24.41 13.06
CA THR A 9 4.86 25.31 14.16
C THR A 9 5.18 24.75 15.54
N ALA A 10 5.09 23.42 15.68
CA ALA A 10 5.38 22.71 16.91
C ALA A 10 6.89 22.66 17.20
N ALA A 11 7.76 22.57 16.19
CA ALA A 11 9.21 22.53 16.40
C ALA A 11 9.72 23.84 17.04
N SER A 12 10.55 23.71 18.07
CA SER A 12 11.09 24.87 18.82
C SER A 12 12.30 25.48 18.14
N ASN A 13 13.04 24.67 17.39
CA ASN A 13 14.25 25.02 16.65
C ASN A 13 14.37 24.14 15.40
N GLU A 14 15.31 24.48 14.52
CA GLU A 14 15.55 23.75 13.27
C GLU A 14 15.91 22.28 13.51
N ALA A 15 16.72 21.98 14.53
CA ALA A 15 17.20 20.63 14.79
C ALA A 15 16.06 19.65 15.12
N GLU A 16 15.01 20.10 15.81
CA GLU A 16 13.81 19.29 16.08
C GLU A 16 13.04 18.96 14.80
N LEU A 17 12.85 19.95 13.91
CA LEU A 17 12.21 19.72 12.61
C LEU A 17 13.06 18.78 11.75
N ALA A 18 14.39 19.00 11.71
CA ALA A 18 15.33 18.13 11.04
C ALA A 18 15.29 16.70 11.60
N GLY A 19 15.10 16.56 12.92
CA GLY A 19 14.90 15.28 13.58
C GLY A 19 13.71 14.52 13.03
N VAL A 20 12.55 15.18 12.92
CA VAL A 20 11.35 14.59 12.32
C VAL A 20 11.60 14.19 10.87
N MET A 21 12.21 15.07 10.07
CA MET A 21 12.51 14.77 8.67
C MET A 21 13.49 13.59 8.52
N ALA A 22 14.52 13.49 9.36
CA ALA A 22 15.47 12.38 9.35
C ALA A 22 14.79 11.05 9.71
N HIS A 23 13.83 11.08 10.65
CA HIS A 23 13.00 9.93 11.00
C HIS A 23 12.13 9.47 9.80
N GLU A 24 11.46 10.40 9.12
CA GLU A 24 10.68 10.08 7.93
C GLU A 24 11.53 9.54 6.78
N MET A 25 12.73 10.12 6.56
CA MET A 25 13.69 9.59 5.60
C MET A 25 14.14 8.17 5.94
N ALA A 26 14.31 7.86 7.23
CA ALA A 26 14.64 6.52 7.68
C ALA A 26 13.50 5.51 7.39
N HIS A 27 12.24 5.88 7.56
CA HIS A 27 11.12 5.02 7.15
C HIS A 27 11.14 4.70 5.66
N VAL A 28 11.46 5.68 4.81
CA VAL A 28 11.59 5.48 3.36
C VAL A 28 12.78 4.58 3.05
N TYR A 29 13.95 4.87 3.62
CA TYR A 29 15.18 4.11 3.39
C TYR A 29 15.02 2.64 3.81
N MET A 30 14.32 2.39 4.93
CA MET A 30 14.08 1.04 5.46
C MET A 30 12.80 0.38 4.91
N GLN A 31 12.12 1.06 3.98
CA GLN A 31 10.90 0.61 3.29
C GLN A 31 9.78 0.17 4.25
N HIS A 32 9.63 0.86 5.40
CA HIS A 32 8.66 0.50 6.42
C HIS A 32 7.21 0.56 5.92
N SER A 33 6.86 1.54 5.09
CA SER A 33 5.51 1.66 4.51
C SER A 33 5.17 0.47 3.61
N ALA A 34 6.14 -0.06 2.86
CA ALA A 34 5.94 -1.26 2.03
C ALA A 34 5.72 -2.52 2.89
N LYS A 35 6.49 -2.67 3.98
CA LYS A 35 6.32 -3.77 4.95
C LYS A 35 4.99 -3.73 5.70
N GLN A 36 4.40 -2.54 5.80
CA GLN A 36 3.21 -2.29 6.60
C GLN A 36 1.92 -2.21 5.75
N GLN A 37 2.00 -1.78 4.48
CA GLN A 37 0.93 -1.95 3.51
C GLN A 37 0.49 -3.41 3.42
N ASP A 38 1.43 -4.36 3.50
CA ASP A 38 1.13 -5.80 3.56
C ASP A 38 0.29 -6.19 4.80
N LYS A 39 0.49 -5.53 5.95
CA LYS A 39 -0.30 -5.74 7.18
C LYS A 39 -1.63 -4.99 7.18
N SER A 40 -1.67 -3.79 6.61
CA SER A 40 -2.87 -2.96 6.48
C SER A 40 -3.85 -3.53 5.46
N SER A 41 -3.37 -4.08 4.33
CA SER A 41 -4.19 -4.80 3.37
C SER A 41 -4.76 -6.10 3.96
N LEU A 42 -3.99 -6.78 4.82
CA LEU A 42 -4.49 -7.92 5.60
C LEU A 42 -5.59 -7.47 6.58
N LEU A 43 -5.37 -6.41 7.38
CA LEU A 43 -6.34 -5.89 8.35
C LEU A 43 -7.58 -5.25 7.72
N GLN A 44 -7.47 -4.53 6.59
CA GLN A 44 -8.60 -4.01 5.82
C GLN A 44 -9.37 -5.13 5.14
N GLY A 45 -8.68 -6.18 4.67
CA GLY A 45 -9.31 -7.42 4.23
C GLY A 45 -10.16 -8.03 5.36
N LEU A 46 -9.61 -8.19 6.56
CA LEU A 46 -10.34 -8.73 7.71
C LEU A 46 -11.49 -7.82 8.19
N ALA A 47 -11.32 -6.49 8.15
CA ALA A 47 -12.35 -5.54 8.55
C ALA A 47 -13.49 -5.42 7.53
N GLY A 48 -13.20 -5.44 6.23
CA GLY A 48 -14.20 -5.49 5.16
C GLY A 48 -15.01 -6.79 5.19
N LEU A 49 -14.35 -7.90 5.52
CA LEU A 49 -14.97 -9.21 5.69
C LEU A 49 -15.84 -9.30 6.97
N ALA A 50 -15.39 -8.71 8.09
CA ALA A 50 -16.21 -8.58 9.30
C ALA A 50 -17.41 -7.64 9.09
N GLY A 51 -17.24 -6.56 8.31
CA GLY A 51 -18.32 -5.65 7.91
C GLY A 51 -19.36 -6.32 7.02
N ALA A 52 -18.93 -7.17 6.07
CA ALA A 52 -19.83 -7.99 5.26
C ALA A 52 -20.60 -9.04 6.10
N ALA A 53 -19.95 -9.65 7.09
CA ALA A 53 -20.59 -10.58 8.02
C ALA A 53 -21.57 -9.89 8.98
N ALA A 54 -21.28 -8.67 9.43
CA ALA A 54 -22.20 -7.86 10.25
C ALA A 54 -23.40 -7.34 9.43
N GLY A 55 -23.19 -6.98 8.15
CA GLY A 55 -24.26 -6.60 7.23
C GLY A 55 -25.27 -7.73 6.96
N ALA A 56 -24.82 -8.99 7.00
CA ALA A 56 -25.68 -10.16 6.86
C ALA A 56 -26.54 -10.47 8.10
N LEU A 57 -26.27 -9.83 9.25
CA LEU A 57 -26.97 -10.05 10.53
C LEU A 57 -27.89 -8.89 10.96
N GLY A 58 -28.08 -7.88 10.10
CA GLY A 58 -29.12 -6.85 10.25
C GLY A 58 -28.64 -5.54 10.89
N GLY A 59 -28.59 -4.48 10.07
CA GLY A 59 -28.41 -3.10 10.55
C GLY A 59 -27.93 -2.14 9.46
N ALA A 60 -28.84 -1.60 8.66
CA ALA A 60 -28.58 -0.72 7.51
C ALA A 60 -28.15 0.74 7.87
N ALA A 61 -27.48 0.97 9.00
CA ALA A 61 -27.20 2.33 9.50
C ALA A 61 -25.70 2.67 9.69
N GLY A 62 -24.76 1.78 9.31
CA GLY A 62 -23.34 1.97 9.63
C GLY A 62 -22.40 2.41 8.49
N THR A 63 -22.78 2.25 7.22
CA THR A 63 -21.80 2.20 6.11
C THR A 63 -21.56 3.53 5.38
N ALA A 64 -22.38 4.57 5.58
CA ALA A 64 -22.22 5.85 4.87
C ALA A 64 -21.21 6.81 5.54
N ALA A 65 -20.83 6.58 6.80
CA ALA A 65 -19.94 7.48 7.53
C ALA A 65 -18.43 7.21 7.32
N GLN A 66 -18.05 6.02 6.82
CA GLN A 66 -16.64 5.64 6.63
C GLN A 66 -16.07 6.03 5.26
N THR A 67 -16.91 6.21 4.24
CA THR A 67 -16.47 6.38 2.84
C THR A 67 -16.04 7.81 2.50
N GLY A 68 -16.40 8.81 3.30
CA GLY A 68 -16.03 10.21 3.04
C GLY A 68 -14.58 10.59 3.39
N ILE A 69 -13.85 9.72 4.10
CA ILE A 69 -12.55 10.05 4.70
C ILE A 69 -11.36 9.61 3.81
N GLN A 70 -11.54 8.63 2.91
CA GLN A 70 -10.39 7.88 2.38
C GLN A 70 -9.63 8.49 1.20
N ILE A 71 -10.14 9.51 0.50
CA ILE A 71 -9.50 10.00 -0.75
C ILE A 71 -9.02 11.46 -0.63
N GLY A 72 -9.47 12.22 0.38
CA GLY A 72 -8.98 13.57 0.66
C GLY A 72 -7.89 13.66 1.74
N ALA A 73 -7.70 12.60 2.52
CA ALA A 73 -6.65 12.49 3.53
C ALA A 73 -5.56 11.55 2.99
N GLY A 74 -4.55 12.11 2.31
CA GLY A 74 -3.31 11.41 1.92
C GLY A 74 -2.45 10.93 3.10
N THR A 75 -3.05 10.77 4.28
CA THR A 75 -2.49 10.18 5.48
C THR A 75 -3.41 9.03 5.87
N LEU A 76 -3.34 7.92 5.13
CA LEU A 76 -3.65 6.65 5.76
C LEU A 76 -2.68 6.57 6.94
N LEU A 77 -3.20 6.58 8.17
CA LEU A 77 -2.43 6.56 9.41
C LEU A 77 -1.67 5.25 9.49
N LEU A 78 -0.47 5.26 8.90
CA LEU A 78 0.45 4.15 8.87
C LEU A 78 1.07 4.02 10.26
N LYS A 79 0.37 3.36 11.19
CA LYS A 79 0.86 3.11 12.56
C LYS A 79 2.01 2.10 12.61
N TYR A 80 3.25 2.57 12.52
CA TYR A 80 4.42 1.67 12.41
C TYR A 80 4.60 0.82 13.66
N SER A 81 5.21 -0.35 13.52
CA SER A 81 5.48 -1.19 14.70
C SER A 81 6.55 -0.52 15.57
N ARG A 82 6.56 -0.81 16.88
CA ARG A 82 7.63 -0.31 17.77
C ARG A 82 9.04 -0.69 17.30
N GLY A 83 9.19 -1.79 16.58
CA GLY A 83 10.46 -2.20 15.98
C GLY A 83 10.85 -1.32 14.78
N ASP A 84 9.90 -1.00 13.90
CA ASP A 84 10.12 -0.08 12.78
C ASP A 84 10.47 1.33 13.29
N GLU A 85 9.79 1.80 14.34
CA GLU A 85 10.04 3.07 15.00
C GLU A 85 11.45 3.13 15.63
N ALA A 86 11.86 2.08 16.34
CA ALA A 86 13.21 1.98 16.91
C ALA A 86 14.29 1.96 15.82
N GLN A 87 14.02 1.31 14.69
CA GLN A 87 14.91 1.26 13.55
C GLN A 87 15.00 2.63 12.85
N ALA A 88 13.88 3.33 12.71
CA ALA A 88 13.83 4.68 12.15
C ALA A 88 14.55 5.70 13.04
N ASP A 89 14.38 5.62 14.37
CA ASP A 89 15.15 6.43 15.33
C ASP A 89 16.65 6.21 15.20
N ALA A 90 17.08 4.94 15.07
CA ALA A 90 18.49 4.61 14.98
C ALA A 90 19.12 5.12 13.68
N VAL A 91 18.46 4.95 12.54
CA VAL A 91 18.96 5.45 11.25
C VAL A 91 18.87 6.98 11.19
N GLY A 92 17.79 7.56 11.72
CA GLY A 92 17.62 9.02 11.83
C GLY A 92 18.75 9.66 12.64
N ALA A 93 19.14 9.08 13.77
CA ALA A 93 20.27 9.55 14.57
C ALA A 93 21.58 9.58 13.78
N ILE A 94 21.83 8.59 12.91
CA ILE A 94 23.01 8.55 12.02
C ILE A 94 22.95 9.68 11.00
N ILE A 95 21.77 9.93 10.41
CA ILE A 95 21.56 11.00 9.42
C ILE A 95 21.86 12.36 10.06
N LEU A 96 21.29 12.63 11.25
CA LEU A 96 21.51 13.88 11.98
C LEU A 96 22.97 14.09 12.33
N TRP A 97 23.65 13.07 12.88
CA TRP A 97 25.06 13.17 13.20
C TRP A 97 25.91 13.46 11.97
N LYS A 98 25.68 12.77 10.85
CA LYS A 98 26.39 13.04 9.59
C LYS A 98 26.12 14.44 9.04
N ALA A 99 24.95 15.01 9.35
CA ALA A 99 24.59 16.37 8.97
C ALA A 99 25.11 17.45 9.94
N GLY A 100 25.81 17.06 11.02
CA GLY A 100 26.24 18.01 12.06
C GLY A 100 25.09 18.56 12.90
N ILE A 101 23.97 17.81 12.99
CA ILE A 101 22.79 18.16 13.80
C ILE A 101 22.73 17.21 15.00
N ASN A 102 22.31 17.73 16.15
CA ASN A 102 22.25 16.95 17.39
C ASN A 102 21.30 15.75 17.23
N PRO A 103 21.78 14.49 17.33
CA PRO A 103 20.94 13.30 17.17
C PRO A 103 19.81 13.17 18.20
N ILE A 104 19.92 13.88 19.33
CA ILE A 104 18.91 13.88 20.40
C ILE A 104 17.67 14.72 20.04
N ALA A 105 17.75 15.60 19.04
CA ALA A 105 16.71 16.57 18.74
C ALA A 105 15.33 15.96 18.45
N LEU A 106 15.28 14.77 17.81
CA LEU A 106 14.03 14.04 17.62
C LEU A 106 13.37 13.65 18.95
N ALA A 107 14.15 13.16 19.91
CA ALA A 107 13.63 12.78 21.22
C ALA A 107 13.11 14.00 22.00
N ASP A 108 13.78 15.13 21.88
CA ASP A 108 13.36 16.39 22.52
C ASP A 108 12.03 16.88 21.93
N PHE A 109 11.85 16.78 20.61
CA PHE A 109 10.58 17.08 19.94
C PHE A 109 9.42 16.20 20.45
N PHE A 110 9.63 14.88 20.53
CA PHE A 110 8.61 13.95 21.06
C PHE A 110 8.28 14.21 22.53
N GLN A 111 9.28 14.50 23.37
CA GLN A 111 9.08 14.82 24.78
C GLN A 111 8.22 16.08 24.94
N LYS A 112 8.47 17.09 24.12
CA LYS A 112 7.67 18.32 24.11
C LYS A 112 6.23 18.08 23.68
N LEU A 113 6.00 17.35 22.58
CA LEU A 113 4.63 17.03 22.14
C LEU A 113 3.84 16.27 23.21
N ALA A 114 4.50 15.38 23.96
CA ALA A 114 3.89 14.66 25.08
C ALA A 114 3.52 15.59 26.25
N ALA A 115 4.30 16.65 26.50
CA ALA A 115 4.05 17.63 27.55
C ALA A 115 2.93 18.63 27.18
N GLU A 116 2.78 18.97 25.89
CA GLU A 116 1.81 19.97 25.42
C GLU A 116 0.36 19.44 25.37
N GLY A 117 0.15 18.13 25.33
CA GLY A 117 -1.15 17.46 25.48
C GLY A 117 -2.21 17.72 24.38
N ASN A 118 -2.14 18.84 23.65
CA ASN A 118 -3.19 19.32 22.73
C ASN A 118 -2.78 19.35 21.25
N SER A 119 -1.48 19.33 20.92
CA SER A 119 -1.00 19.45 19.52
C SER A 119 -0.47 18.15 18.92
N GLY A 120 -0.35 17.09 19.74
CA GLY A 120 0.24 15.80 19.36
C GLY A 120 -0.67 14.57 19.19
N PRO A 121 -2.01 14.60 19.11
CA PRO A 121 -2.77 13.34 19.00
C PRO A 121 -2.43 12.55 17.73
N GLN A 122 -2.25 13.23 16.58
CA GLN A 122 -2.07 12.56 15.30
C GLN A 122 -0.65 12.06 15.09
N PHE A 123 0.35 12.94 15.22
CA PHE A 123 1.76 12.57 15.03
C PHE A 123 2.22 11.50 16.04
N LEU A 124 1.80 11.60 17.31
CA LEU A 124 2.09 10.57 18.31
C LEU A 124 1.27 9.28 18.10
N SER A 125 0.11 9.35 17.43
CA SER A 125 -0.68 8.17 17.08
C SER A 125 -0.09 7.39 15.91
N ASP A 126 0.53 8.09 14.96
CA ASP A 126 1.15 7.50 13.77
C ASP A 126 2.54 6.92 14.09
N HIS A 127 3.26 7.55 15.02
CA HIS A 127 4.59 7.16 15.48
C HIS A 127 4.57 6.71 16.94
N PRO A 128 4.08 5.49 17.23
CA PRO A 128 3.97 5.01 18.60
C PRO A 128 5.33 4.96 19.27
N ASN A 129 5.39 5.38 20.54
CA ASN A 129 6.65 5.40 21.27
C ASN A 129 7.27 3.98 21.36
N PRO A 130 8.48 3.74 20.82
CA PRO A 130 9.14 2.44 20.88
C PRO A 130 9.68 2.08 22.28
N GLY A 131 9.69 3.02 23.22
CA GLY A 131 10.23 2.83 24.56
C GLY A 131 10.71 4.17 25.14
N ASN A 132 11.97 4.25 25.57
CA ASN A 132 12.58 5.55 25.87
C ASN A 132 13.49 5.95 24.69
N ARG A 133 12.94 6.69 23.71
CA ARG A 133 13.68 7.14 22.50
C ARG A 133 15.00 7.82 22.88
N ARG A 134 14.97 8.70 23.88
CA ARG A 134 16.14 9.44 24.34
C ARG A 134 17.24 8.51 24.85
N THR A 135 16.91 7.57 25.72
CA THR A 135 17.87 6.59 26.25
C THR A 135 18.44 5.71 25.13
N ALA A 136 17.62 5.27 24.18
CA ALA A 136 18.09 4.46 23.06
C ALA A 136 19.07 5.22 22.15
N ILE A 137 18.73 6.46 21.78
CA ILE A 137 19.62 7.31 20.98
C ILE A 137 20.90 7.62 21.75
N GLN A 138 20.83 7.96 23.04
CA GLN A 138 22.00 8.19 23.89
C GLN A 138 22.94 6.97 23.92
N ALA A 139 22.37 5.77 24.06
CA ALA A 139 23.15 4.54 24.06
C ALA A 139 23.84 4.30 22.70
N GLN A 140 23.17 4.63 21.60
CA GLN A 140 23.70 4.48 20.24
C GLN A 140 24.85 5.45 19.95
N ILE A 141 24.73 6.71 20.39
CA ILE A 141 25.71 7.76 20.06
C ILE A 141 26.87 7.85 21.06
N LYS A 142 26.88 7.03 22.11
CA LYS A 142 27.82 7.15 23.26
C LYS A 142 29.30 7.16 22.84
N ASP A 143 29.65 6.41 21.80
CA ASP A 143 31.03 6.23 21.32
C ASP A 143 31.30 7.01 20.02
N TRP A 144 30.38 7.89 19.61
CA TRP A 144 30.55 8.67 18.39
C TRP A 144 31.52 9.83 18.61
N PRO A 145 32.30 10.23 17.60
CA PRO A 145 33.13 11.42 17.69
C PRO A 145 32.31 12.64 18.09
N ASN A 146 32.83 13.39 19.07
CA ASN A 146 32.24 14.66 19.47
C ASN A 146 32.24 15.64 18.30
N GLN A 147 31.11 16.30 18.11
CA GLN A 147 30.93 17.35 17.10
C GLN A 147 30.22 18.53 17.73
N GLN A 148 30.49 19.73 17.22
CA GLN A 148 29.63 20.88 17.47
C GLN A 148 28.39 20.72 16.61
N TYR A 149 27.22 20.73 17.25
CA TYR A 149 25.96 20.59 16.56
C TYR A 149 25.34 21.95 16.29
N SER A 150 24.79 22.12 15.08
CA SER A 150 23.82 23.18 14.84
C SER A 150 22.49 22.81 15.50
N SER A 151 21.87 23.78 16.17
CA SER A 151 20.57 23.60 16.81
C SER A 151 19.45 24.39 16.11
N ASP A 152 19.77 25.55 15.54
CA ASP A 152 18.76 26.49 15.04
C ASP A 152 19.30 27.44 13.97
N SER A 153 18.40 28.13 13.28
CA SER A 153 18.71 29.15 12.27
C SER A 153 17.66 30.26 12.17
N ASP A 154 18.09 31.43 11.68
CA ASP A 154 17.19 32.56 11.41
C ASP A 154 16.20 32.24 10.27
N GLU A 155 16.63 31.38 9.33
CA GLU A 155 15.80 30.82 8.28
C GLU A 155 14.66 29.99 8.87
N PHE A 156 14.94 29.09 9.81
CA PHE A 156 13.90 28.31 10.48
C PHE A 156 12.92 29.20 11.24
N ALA A 157 13.41 30.21 11.97
CA ALA A 157 12.54 31.17 12.67
C ALA A 157 11.59 31.89 11.70
N SER A 158 12.09 32.27 10.51
CA SER A 158 11.31 32.90 9.45
C SER A 158 10.26 31.96 8.86
N VAL A 159 10.63 30.71 8.58
CA VAL A 159 9.73 29.66 8.08
C VAL A 159 8.64 29.35 9.10
N ARG A 160 9.00 29.20 10.39
CA ARG A 160 8.04 28.94 11.47
C ARG A 160 7.06 30.08 11.63
N LYS A 161 7.53 31.33 11.61
CA LYS A 161 6.67 32.52 11.65
C LYS A 161 5.68 32.55 10.47
N HIS A 162 6.15 32.22 9.27
CA HIS A 162 5.28 32.12 8.10
C HIS A 162 4.24 31.01 8.28
N ALA A 163 4.66 29.83 8.72
CA ALA A 163 3.81 28.65 8.95
C ALA A 163 2.67 28.94 9.95
N THR A 164 2.94 29.68 11.03
CA THR A 164 1.91 30.09 12.00
C THR A 164 0.82 30.99 11.38
N GLY A 165 1.14 31.70 10.31
CA GLY A 165 0.18 32.52 9.56
C GLY A 165 -0.61 31.76 8.50
N VAL A 166 -0.31 30.48 8.25
CA VAL A 166 -1.02 29.67 7.26
C VAL A 166 -2.27 29.05 7.88
N GLN A 167 -3.41 29.24 7.23
CA GLN A 167 -4.67 28.62 7.67
C GLN A 167 -4.58 27.09 7.60
N ALA A 168 -4.78 26.43 8.74
CA ALA A 168 -5.01 25.00 8.78
C ALA A 168 -6.48 24.70 8.43
N TYR A 169 -6.71 23.69 7.61
CA TYR A 169 -8.04 23.24 7.20
C TYR A 169 -8.38 21.92 7.84
N ASP A 170 -9.63 21.74 8.25
CA ASP A 170 -10.11 20.45 8.71
C ASP A 170 -10.38 19.48 7.54
N ALA A 171 -10.64 18.20 7.85
CA ALA A 171 -10.88 17.18 6.83
C ALA A 171 -12.09 17.48 5.92
N LYS A 172 -13.13 18.15 6.44
CA LYS A 172 -14.32 18.52 5.66
C LYS A 172 -14.01 19.68 4.71
N GLU A 173 -13.25 20.66 5.19
CA GLU A 173 -12.78 21.79 4.38
C GLU A 173 -11.81 21.34 3.28
N ILE A 174 -10.91 20.40 3.59
CA ILE A 174 -10.03 19.74 2.62
C ILE A 174 -10.85 19.04 1.54
N ALA A 175 -11.84 18.23 1.93
CA ALA A 175 -12.69 17.53 0.98
C ALA A 175 -13.54 18.47 0.11
N ALA A 176 -14.08 19.55 0.70
CA ALA A 176 -14.83 20.56 -0.04
C ALA A 176 -13.93 21.33 -1.02
N GLY A 177 -12.72 21.70 -0.59
CA GLY A 177 -11.73 22.38 -1.41
C GLY A 177 -11.25 21.56 -2.61
N ALA A 178 -11.24 20.22 -2.48
CA ALA A 178 -10.92 19.33 -3.59
C ALA A 178 -12.05 19.30 -4.61
N LYS A 179 -13.31 19.24 -4.16
CA LYS A 179 -14.50 19.21 -5.03
C LYS A 179 -14.71 20.49 -5.82
N ASN A 180 -14.38 21.64 -5.24
CA ASN A 180 -14.59 22.95 -5.87
C ASN A 180 -13.33 23.50 -6.57
N GLY A 181 -12.23 22.74 -6.61
CA GLY A 181 -10.99 23.14 -7.29
C GLY A 181 -10.14 24.20 -6.57
N ARG A 182 -10.46 24.52 -5.30
CA ARG A 182 -9.70 25.49 -4.48
C ARG A 182 -8.21 25.15 -4.40
N TRP A 183 -7.87 23.89 -4.13
CA TRP A 183 -6.46 23.47 -4.00
C TRP A 183 -5.70 23.65 -5.31
N THR A 184 -6.34 23.39 -6.45
CA THR A 184 -5.74 23.62 -7.77
C THR A 184 -5.45 25.10 -8.01
N ALA A 185 -6.36 25.99 -7.60
CA ALA A 185 -6.17 27.43 -7.72
C ALA A 185 -5.06 27.94 -6.78
N GLU A 186 -5.03 27.48 -5.52
CA GLU A 186 -3.99 27.82 -4.55
C GLU A 186 -2.61 27.30 -4.98
N ASN A 187 -2.50 26.07 -5.49
CA ASN A 187 -1.24 25.51 -5.99
C ASN A 187 -0.68 26.30 -7.17
N LYS A 188 -1.53 26.76 -8.09
CA LYS A 188 -1.14 27.64 -9.20
C LYS A 188 -0.65 29.00 -8.68
N LYS A 189 -1.36 29.58 -7.71
CA LYS A 189 -1.00 30.88 -7.11
C LYS A 189 0.33 30.82 -6.35
N ASN A 190 0.60 29.71 -5.68
CA ASN A 190 1.78 29.53 -4.85
C ASN A 190 3.00 29.01 -5.63
N GLY A 191 2.91 28.87 -6.95
CA GLY A 191 4.03 28.42 -7.79
C GLY A 191 4.45 26.96 -7.58
N VAL A 192 3.61 26.15 -6.92
CA VAL A 192 3.86 24.72 -6.64
C VAL A 192 3.51 23.84 -7.84
N VAL A 193 2.95 24.44 -8.89
CA VAL A 193 2.85 23.80 -10.20
C VAL A 193 4.17 24.04 -10.93
N PHE A 194 5.07 23.06 -10.90
CA PHE A 194 6.28 23.11 -11.73
C PHE A 194 5.86 23.18 -13.20
N PRO A 195 6.49 24.04 -14.03
CA PRO A 195 6.14 24.21 -15.44
C PRO A 195 6.12 22.91 -16.26
N ASP A 196 6.90 21.92 -15.81
CA ASP A 196 7.07 20.60 -16.45
C ASP A 196 6.87 19.41 -15.50
N ALA A 197 6.34 19.60 -14.28
CA ALA A 197 5.88 18.43 -13.53
C ALA A 197 4.57 17.96 -14.17
N PRO A 198 4.51 16.74 -14.72
CA PRO A 198 3.22 16.17 -15.06
C PRO A 198 2.41 16.23 -13.78
N ALA A 199 1.21 16.79 -13.86
CA ALA A 199 0.27 16.73 -12.75
C ALA A 199 0.30 15.28 -12.24
N THR A 200 0.72 15.04 -11.01
CA THR A 200 0.29 13.85 -10.29
C THR A 200 -1.18 14.08 -10.00
N ALA A 201 -1.96 14.02 -11.09
CA ALA A 201 -3.33 13.63 -11.06
C ALA A 201 -3.33 12.36 -10.21
N ALA A 202 -4.24 12.30 -9.24
CA ALA A 202 -4.90 11.03 -9.01
C ALA A 202 -5.18 10.48 -10.41
N ALA A 203 -4.53 9.37 -10.78
CA ALA A 203 -4.70 8.78 -12.09
C ALA A 203 -6.22 8.80 -12.33
N PRO A 204 -6.70 9.41 -13.42
CA PRO A 204 -8.11 9.35 -13.74
C PRO A 204 -8.50 7.89 -13.57
N ALA A 205 -9.59 7.61 -12.84
CA ALA A 205 -10.15 6.28 -12.86
C ALA A 205 -10.35 5.91 -14.35
N GLY A 206 -9.47 5.08 -14.90
CA GLY A 206 -9.40 4.79 -16.34
C GLY A 206 -8.24 5.37 -17.17
N ALA A 207 -7.11 5.79 -16.60
CA ALA A 207 -5.86 5.98 -17.37
C ALA A 207 -4.90 4.78 -17.17
N ALA A 208 -4.40 4.21 -18.27
CA ALA A 208 -3.46 3.09 -18.22
C ALA A 208 -2.11 3.54 -17.65
N SER A 209 -1.60 2.80 -16.67
CA SER A 209 -0.32 3.05 -16.00
C SER A 209 0.86 2.31 -16.63
N MET A 210 0.59 1.37 -17.56
CA MET A 210 1.59 0.60 -18.28
C MET A 210 1.47 0.81 -19.80
N PRO A 211 2.58 0.93 -20.53
CA PRO A 211 2.55 1.01 -21.99
C PRO A 211 2.05 -0.31 -22.59
N ALA A 212 1.46 -0.23 -23.79
CA ALA A 212 1.06 -1.39 -24.55
C ALA A 212 2.27 -2.29 -24.84
N VAL A 213 2.10 -3.60 -24.68
CA VAL A 213 3.12 -4.60 -25.07
C VAL A 213 2.55 -5.56 -26.10
N SER A 214 3.40 -6.10 -26.96
CA SER A 214 2.97 -7.13 -27.91
C SER A 214 2.64 -8.44 -27.18
N ILE A 215 1.67 -9.17 -27.71
CA ILE A 215 1.31 -10.50 -27.18
C ILE A 215 2.50 -11.47 -27.16
N SER A 216 3.43 -11.35 -28.11
CA SER A 216 4.66 -12.16 -28.15
C SER A 216 5.58 -11.96 -26.94
N ALA A 217 5.55 -10.77 -26.31
CA ALA A 217 6.38 -10.47 -25.14
C ALA A 217 5.83 -11.11 -23.85
N VAL A 218 4.55 -11.48 -23.84
CA VAL A 218 3.87 -12.05 -22.66
C VAL A 218 3.43 -13.49 -22.87
N GLN A 219 3.55 -14.01 -24.09
CA GLN A 219 3.12 -15.35 -24.46
C GLN A 219 3.78 -16.42 -23.58
N PRO A 220 3.01 -17.31 -22.92
CA PRO A 220 3.56 -18.41 -22.14
C PRO A 220 4.37 -19.38 -22.99
N SER A 221 5.57 -19.74 -22.53
CA SER A 221 6.32 -20.86 -23.09
C SER A 221 5.53 -22.18 -22.94
N PRO A 222 5.55 -23.07 -23.94
CA PRO A 222 4.96 -24.40 -23.81
C PRO A 222 5.72 -25.29 -22.81
N ASN A 223 6.98 -24.95 -22.52
CA ASN A 223 7.79 -25.61 -21.51
C ASN A 223 7.51 -25.00 -20.14
N PHE A 224 7.25 -25.86 -19.15
CA PHE A 224 6.92 -25.45 -17.79
C PHE A 224 7.98 -25.97 -16.83
N GLN A 225 8.23 -25.21 -15.77
CA GLN A 225 9.09 -25.61 -14.66
C GLN A 225 8.40 -25.38 -13.32
N ILE A 226 8.76 -26.17 -12.32
CA ILE A 226 8.16 -26.06 -10.98
C ILE A 226 8.77 -24.86 -10.25
N ALA A 227 7.90 -24.00 -9.73
CA ALA A 227 8.21 -22.98 -8.75
C ALA A 227 7.79 -23.46 -7.36
N ASP A 228 8.69 -23.31 -6.39
CA ASP A 228 8.44 -23.58 -4.98
C ASP A 228 8.24 -22.25 -4.24
N LEU A 229 7.04 -22.05 -3.70
CA LEU A 229 6.62 -20.81 -3.06
C LEU A 229 6.55 -20.97 -1.53
N GLY A 230 7.26 -21.96 -0.98
CA GLY A 230 7.25 -22.27 0.45
C GLY A 230 6.02 -23.06 0.89
N GLY A 231 4.84 -22.46 0.84
CA GLY A 231 3.57 -23.10 1.24
C GLY A 231 2.92 -23.97 0.16
N LEU A 232 3.31 -23.78 -1.10
CA LEU A 232 2.84 -24.57 -2.23
C LEU A 232 3.88 -24.66 -3.34
N ARG A 233 3.73 -25.68 -4.20
CA ARG A 233 4.43 -25.79 -5.48
C ARG A 233 3.46 -25.60 -6.63
N ILE A 234 3.90 -24.92 -7.68
CA ILE A 234 3.12 -24.67 -8.90
C ILE A 234 4.04 -24.69 -10.12
N ALA A 235 3.62 -25.34 -11.20
CA ALA A 235 4.28 -25.25 -12.49
C ALA A 235 4.00 -23.89 -13.12
N ARG A 236 5.02 -23.26 -13.68
CA ARG A 236 4.92 -22.00 -14.44
C ARG A 236 5.58 -22.12 -15.81
N PRO A 237 5.19 -21.31 -16.80
CA PRO A 237 5.94 -21.18 -18.04
C PRO A 237 7.41 -20.83 -17.77
N GLN A 238 8.31 -21.41 -18.54
CA GLN A 238 9.75 -21.25 -18.33
C GLN A 238 10.21 -19.79 -18.44
N ASN A 239 9.60 -19.04 -19.36
CA ASN A 239 9.84 -17.63 -19.65
C ASN A 239 9.05 -16.65 -18.75
N TRP A 240 8.29 -17.15 -17.77
CA TRP A 240 7.65 -16.32 -16.74
C TRP A 240 8.45 -16.42 -15.46
N GLU A 241 8.57 -15.33 -14.71
CA GLU A 241 9.39 -15.27 -13.50
C GLU A 241 8.51 -15.21 -12.24
N VAL A 242 9.07 -15.63 -11.11
CA VAL A 242 8.49 -15.34 -9.79
C VAL A 242 9.01 -13.95 -9.42
N ILE A 243 8.17 -12.92 -9.57
CA ILE A 243 8.54 -11.51 -9.38
C ILE A 243 8.49 -11.12 -7.90
N GLU A 244 7.51 -11.66 -7.18
CA GLU A 244 7.36 -11.50 -5.73
C GLU A 244 7.20 -12.88 -5.10
N ASN A 245 7.86 -13.11 -3.96
CA ASN A 245 7.74 -14.32 -3.16
C ASN A 245 7.95 -13.97 -1.69
N ARG A 246 6.86 -13.68 -0.98
CA ARG A 246 6.81 -13.39 0.46
C ARG A 246 6.05 -14.51 1.17
N GLU A 247 6.04 -14.49 2.51
CA GLU A 247 5.38 -15.55 3.30
C GLU A 247 3.90 -15.79 2.93
N SER A 248 3.17 -14.75 2.50
CA SER A 248 1.74 -14.81 2.19
C SER A 248 1.36 -14.33 0.79
N SER A 249 2.32 -13.97 -0.06
CA SER A 249 2.06 -13.51 -1.44
C SER A 249 3.12 -13.98 -2.42
N ALA A 250 2.69 -14.30 -3.63
CA ALA A 250 3.60 -14.54 -4.74
C ALA A 250 2.99 -14.08 -6.07
N THR A 251 3.82 -13.58 -6.96
CA THR A 251 3.40 -13.17 -8.31
C THR A 251 4.25 -13.89 -9.34
N ILE A 252 3.60 -14.59 -10.26
CA ILE A 252 4.25 -15.26 -11.40
C ILE A 252 3.78 -14.62 -12.69
N ALA A 253 4.69 -14.00 -13.43
CA ALA A 253 4.33 -13.21 -14.61
C ALA A 253 5.50 -13.10 -15.61
N PRO A 254 5.24 -12.80 -16.89
CA PRO A 254 6.28 -12.33 -17.79
C PRO A 254 6.73 -10.93 -17.35
N ARG A 255 8.03 -10.61 -17.46
CA ARG A 255 8.54 -9.29 -17.04
C ARG A 255 7.83 -8.12 -17.72
N ALA A 256 7.47 -8.27 -19.00
CA ALA A 256 6.74 -7.25 -19.75
C ALA A 256 5.29 -7.04 -19.25
N GLY A 257 4.75 -7.97 -18.47
CA GLY A 257 3.39 -7.93 -17.94
C GLY A 257 3.25 -7.26 -16.57
N VAL A 258 4.33 -6.70 -16.00
CA VAL A 258 4.34 -6.10 -14.66
C VAL A 258 5.12 -4.79 -14.65
N SER A 259 4.59 -3.76 -13.97
CA SER A 259 5.29 -2.49 -13.75
C SER A 259 4.76 -1.76 -12.52
N GLY A 260 5.64 -1.21 -11.68
CA GLY A 260 5.25 -0.36 -10.54
C GLY A 260 4.29 -1.02 -9.54
N GLY A 261 4.29 -2.35 -9.44
CA GLY A 261 3.36 -3.13 -8.60
C GLY A 261 2.03 -3.50 -9.28
N ALA A 262 1.74 -2.97 -10.47
CA ALA A 262 0.61 -3.39 -11.30
C ALA A 262 0.96 -4.64 -12.10
N VAL A 263 -0.02 -5.53 -12.27
CA VAL A 263 0.10 -6.79 -13.03
C VAL A 263 -0.99 -6.77 -14.10
N ALA A 264 -0.61 -6.88 -15.37
CA ALA A 264 -1.52 -6.97 -16.51
C ALA A 264 -1.56 -8.38 -17.14
N TYR A 265 -0.53 -9.19 -16.87
CA TYR A 265 -0.46 -10.59 -17.27
C TYR A 265 0.21 -11.41 -16.19
N GLY A 266 -0.37 -12.56 -15.83
CA GLY A 266 0.26 -13.48 -14.90
C GLY A 266 -0.72 -14.16 -13.96
N VAL A 267 -0.20 -14.58 -12.81
CA VAL A 267 -0.99 -14.99 -11.66
C VAL A 267 -0.48 -14.32 -10.40
N VAL A 268 -1.41 -13.74 -9.64
CA VAL A 268 -1.18 -13.27 -8.28
C VAL A 268 -1.74 -14.32 -7.33
N ILE A 269 -0.91 -14.76 -6.39
CA ILE A 269 -1.23 -15.79 -5.41
C ILE A 269 -1.14 -15.15 -4.04
N ARG A 270 -2.20 -15.27 -3.23
CA ARG A 270 -2.23 -14.71 -1.88
C ARG A 270 -2.81 -15.70 -0.90
N ALA A 271 -2.19 -15.81 0.27
CA ALA A 271 -2.69 -16.54 1.42
C ALA A 271 -3.21 -15.53 2.45
N GLN A 272 -4.40 -15.77 2.98
CA GLN A 272 -5.01 -14.92 3.99
C GLN A 272 -5.88 -15.73 4.95
N ARG A 273 -6.17 -15.17 6.14
CA ARG A 273 -7.11 -15.76 7.08
C ARG A 273 -8.52 -15.82 6.46
N ALA A 274 -9.24 -16.91 6.65
CA ALA A 274 -10.65 -16.97 6.27
C ALA A 274 -11.48 -16.02 7.16
N PRO A 275 -12.56 -15.38 6.63
CA PRO A 275 -13.45 -14.51 7.40
C PRO A 275 -14.07 -15.22 8.61
N ALA A 276 -14.39 -16.50 8.44
CA ALA A 276 -14.92 -17.37 9.46
C ALA A 276 -14.37 -18.79 9.24
N ALA A 277 -14.30 -19.56 10.33
CA ALA A 277 -13.92 -20.97 10.25
C ALA A 277 -14.96 -21.77 9.45
N ASN A 278 -14.50 -22.75 8.68
CA ASN A 278 -15.33 -23.74 7.96
C ASN A 278 -16.30 -23.13 6.92
N MET A 279 -15.96 -21.97 6.33
CA MET A 279 -16.72 -21.45 5.20
C MET A 279 -16.55 -22.34 3.99
N SER A 280 -17.64 -22.62 3.27
CA SER A 280 -17.55 -23.34 2.00
C SER A 280 -16.72 -22.55 0.99
N ALA A 281 -16.04 -23.28 0.10
CA ALA A 281 -15.22 -22.67 -0.95
C ALA A 281 -16.00 -21.63 -1.80
N SER A 282 -17.29 -21.84 -2.06
CA SER A 282 -18.12 -20.86 -2.77
C SER A 282 -18.32 -19.57 -1.98
N LYS A 283 -18.61 -19.65 -0.67
CA LYS A 283 -18.76 -18.46 0.20
C LYS A 283 -17.44 -17.73 0.38
N LEU A 284 -16.32 -18.46 0.48
CA LEU A 284 -14.98 -17.87 0.48
C LEU A 284 -14.70 -17.14 -0.84
N THR A 285 -15.06 -17.73 -1.97
CA THR A 285 -14.88 -17.11 -3.29
C THR A 285 -15.70 -15.83 -3.42
N GLU A 286 -16.95 -15.84 -2.95
CA GLU A 286 -17.81 -14.65 -2.93
C GLU A 286 -17.22 -13.54 -2.06
N ALA A 287 -16.76 -13.87 -0.86
CA ALA A 287 -16.16 -12.92 0.07
C ALA A 287 -14.87 -12.28 -0.51
N VAL A 288 -14.02 -13.07 -1.16
CA VAL A 288 -12.82 -12.56 -1.84
C VAL A 288 -13.19 -11.69 -3.03
N ALA A 289 -14.14 -12.11 -3.87
CA ALA A 289 -14.59 -11.33 -5.01
C ALA A 289 -15.15 -9.96 -4.58
N GLN A 290 -15.97 -9.92 -3.54
CA GLN A 290 -16.50 -8.67 -2.96
C GLN A 290 -15.38 -7.77 -2.41
N SER A 291 -14.35 -8.35 -1.78
CA SER A 291 -13.18 -7.59 -1.32
C SER A 291 -12.40 -6.98 -2.48
N LEU A 292 -12.25 -7.70 -3.60
CA LEU A 292 -11.58 -7.18 -4.80
C LEU A 292 -12.39 -6.07 -5.46
N GLN A 293 -13.71 -6.24 -5.59
CA GLN A 293 -14.62 -5.19 -6.09
C GLN A 293 -14.65 -3.94 -5.22
N SER A 294 -14.41 -4.08 -3.92
CA SER A 294 -14.31 -2.93 -3.01
C SER A 294 -13.02 -2.14 -3.22
N GLY A 295 -11.95 -2.81 -3.67
CA GLY A 295 -10.66 -2.19 -4.01
C GLY A 295 -10.60 -1.61 -5.42
N ASP A 296 -11.47 -2.06 -6.32
CA ASP A 296 -11.56 -1.60 -7.71
C ASP A 296 -13.02 -1.39 -8.12
N SER A 297 -13.43 -0.12 -8.22
CA SER A 297 -14.80 0.27 -8.57
C SER A 297 -15.23 -0.10 -9.99
N ASN A 298 -14.29 -0.46 -10.87
CA ASN A 298 -14.58 -0.93 -12.23
C ASN A 298 -14.80 -2.45 -12.29
N MET A 299 -14.41 -3.18 -11.24
CA MET A 299 -14.41 -4.63 -11.24
C MET A 299 -15.81 -5.21 -11.12
N LYS A 300 -16.12 -6.15 -12.01
CA LYS A 300 -17.41 -6.84 -12.10
C LYS A 300 -17.21 -8.34 -12.02
N VAL A 301 -18.01 -9.00 -11.19
CA VAL A 301 -18.11 -10.47 -11.19
C VAL A 301 -18.95 -10.91 -12.38
N VAL A 302 -18.42 -11.83 -13.18
CA VAL A 302 -19.07 -12.35 -14.39
C VAL A 302 -19.41 -13.82 -14.21
N GLY A 303 -20.70 -14.13 -14.33
CA GLY A 303 -21.23 -15.48 -14.16
C GLY A 303 -21.45 -15.88 -12.70
N GLN A 304 -21.67 -17.17 -12.49
CA GLN A 304 -21.87 -17.76 -11.16
C GLN A 304 -20.59 -18.46 -10.69
N ILE A 305 -20.36 -18.46 -9.37
CA ILE A 305 -19.24 -19.17 -8.75
C ILE A 305 -19.37 -20.67 -9.04
N GLN A 306 -18.34 -21.24 -9.67
CA GLN A 306 -18.26 -22.66 -10.01
C GLN A 306 -17.38 -23.41 -9.01
N PRO A 307 -17.83 -24.57 -8.49
CA PRO A 307 -17.00 -25.41 -7.65
C PRO A 307 -15.90 -26.10 -8.47
N LEU A 308 -14.72 -26.24 -7.88
CA LEU A 308 -13.61 -27.02 -8.43
C LEU A 308 -12.73 -27.62 -7.32
N ARG A 309 -11.68 -28.34 -7.72
CA ARG A 309 -10.66 -28.89 -6.81
C ARG A 309 -9.29 -28.41 -7.24
N VAL A 310 -8.49 -27.94 -6.28
CA VAL A 310 -7.09 -27.55 -6.49
C VAL A 310 -6.25 -28.31 -5.48
N GLY A 311 -5.21 -29.02 -5.93
CA GLY A 311 -4.31 -29.74 -5.02
C GLY A 311 -5.01 -30.69 -4.03
N GLY A 312 -6.18 -31.24 -4.39
CA GLY A 312 -7.02 -32.09 -3.52
C GLY A 312 -8.03 -31.34 -2.65
N SER A 313 -7.85 -30.04 -2.41
CA SER A 313 -8.72 -29.17 -1.61
C SER A 313 -9.91 -28.64 -2.41
N SER A 314 -11.03 -28.39 -1.72
CA SER A 314 -12.20 -27.72 -2.28
C SER A 314 -11.86 -26.27 -2.65
N ALA A 315 -12.35 -25.83 -3.81
CA ALA A 315 -12.14 -24.48 -4.30
C ALA A 315 -13.38 -23.97 -5.03
N GLY A 316 -13.54 -22.66 -5.09
CA GLY A 316 -14.51 -21.99 -5.96
C GLY A 316 -13.78 -21.13 -6.97
N SER A 317 -14.40 -20.90 -8.12
CA SER A 317 -13.89 -19.97 -9.12
C SER A 317 -14.96 -19.11 -9.74
N VAL A 318 -14.56 -17.93 -10.18
CA VAL A 318 -15.41 -17.02 -10.92
C VAL A 318 -14.56 -16.15 -11.84
N GLN A 319 -15.18 -15.62 -12.90
CA GLN A 319 -14.54 -14.66 -13.79
C GLN A 319 -14.77 -13.25 -13.25
N LEU A 320 -13.78 -12.38 -13.38
CA LEU A 320 -13.89 -10.96 -13.09
C LEU A 320 -13.55 -10.18 -14.37
N GLU A 321 -14.20 -9.04 -14.56
CA GLU A 321 -13.87 -8.09 -15.62
C GLU A 321 -13.60 -6.71 -15.02
N THR A 322 -12.53 -6.06 -15.46
CA THR A 322 -12.17 -4.70 -15.01
C THR A 322 -11.46 -3.92 -16.13
N VAL A 323 -10.83 -2.80 -15.80
CA VAL A 323 -9.99 -2.01 -16.70
C VAL A 323 -8.53 -2.36 -16.45
N SER A 324 -7.82 -2.76 -17.50
CA SER A 324 -6.42 -3.14 -17.38
C SER A 324 -5.54 -1.93 -17.05
N PRO A 325 -4.52 -2.08 -16.19
CA PRO A 325 -3.48 -1.08 -16.03
C PRO A 325 -2.64 -0.91 -17.30
N MET A 326 -2.70 -1.86 -18.25
CA MET A 326 -1.99 -1.78 -19.52
C MET A 326 -2.79 -1.09 -20.62
N ALA A 327 -2.14 -0.16 -21.31
CA ALA A 327 -2.72 0.52 -22.47
C ALA A 327 -2.95 -0.46 -23.64
N GLY A 328 -4.05 -0.25 -24.37
CA GLY A 328 -4.26 -0.85 -25.67
C GLY A 328 -3.31 -0.28 -26.71
N ALA A 329 -3.31 -0.87 -27.91
CA ALA A 329 -2.44 -0.44 -29.02
C ALA A 329 -2.68 1.03 -29.45
N ASP A 330 -3.86 1.58 -29.14
CA ASP A 330 -4.24 2.97 -29.38
C ASP A 330 -3.83 3.92 -28.23
N GLY A 331 -3.12 3.41 -27.22
CA GLY A 331 -2.67 4.15 -26.05
C GLY A 331 -3.76 4.41 -25.01
N LYS A 332 -4.99 3.89 -25.19
CA LYS A 332 -6.10 4.07 -24.26
C LYS A 332 -6.20 2.90 -23.30
N THR A 333 -7.04 3.04 -22.28
CA THR A 333 -7.40 1.90 -21.42
C THR A 333 -8.15 0.83 -22.22
N GLN A 334 -7.93 -0.42 -21.81
CA GLN A 334 -8.56 -1.58 -22.42
C GLN A 334 -9.14 -2.49 -21.34
N PRO A 335 -10.12 -3.34 -21.67
CA PRO A 335 -10.70 -4.28 -20.71
C PRO A 335 -9.69 -5.35 -20.28
N GLU A 336 -9.81 -5.75 -19.02
CA GLU A 336 -9.10 -6.85 -18.38
C GLU A 336 -10.09 -7.95 -18.01
N ARG A 337 -9.63 -9.20 -18.09
CA ARG A 337 -10.38 -10.36 -17.61
C ARG A 337 -9.49 -11.17 -16.67
N ASP A 338 -10.03 -11.43 -15.49
CA ASP A 338 -9.37 -12.24 -14.47
C ASP A 338 -10.12 -13.53 -14.20
N TRP A 339 -9.36 -14.57 -13.86
CA TRP A 339 -9.89 -15.79 -13.28
C TRP A 339 -9.52 -15.88 -11.82
N LEU A 340 -10.50 -15.64 -10.95
CA LEU A 340 -10.36 -15.84 -9.53
C LEU A 340 -10.61 -17.31 -9.19
N VAL A 341 -9.68 -17.92 -8.45
CA VAL A 341 -9.83 -19.24 -7.85
C VAL A 341 -9.48 -19.15 -6.37
N VAL A 342 -10.39 -19.53 -5.48
CA VAL A 342 -10.18 -19.49 -4.04
C VAL A 342 -10.23 -20.90 -3.48
N VAL A 343 -9.16 -21.31 -2.80
CA VAL A 343 -8.97 -22.63 -2.22
C VAL A 343 -9.09 -22.54 -0.70
N GLU A 344 -9.93 -23.39 -0.14
CA GLU A 344 -10.12 -23.52 1.30
C GLU A 344 -8.92 -24.24 1.95
N ARG A 345 -8.37 -23.65 3.02
CA ARG A 345 -7.27 -24.20 3.82
C ARG A 345 -7.60 -24.13 5.31
N GLY A 346 -8.72 -24.72 5.69
CA GLY A 346 -9.19 -24.80 7.08
C GLY A 346 -9.55 -23.43 7.64
N SER A 347 -8.63 -22.80 8.36
CA SER A 347 -8.82 -21.46 8.92
C SER A 347 -8.20 -20.34 8.07
N ASP A 348 -7.56 -20.71 6.96
CA ASP A 348 -6.99 -19.83 5.96
C ASP A 348 -7.60 -20.10 4.58
N ALA A 349 -7.37 -19.19 3.65
CA ALA A 349 -7.72 -19.31 2.25
C ALA A 349 -6.52 -18.91 1.38
N ILE A 350 -6.32 -19.63 0.29
CA ILE A 350 -5.34 -19.26 -0.74
C ILE A 350 -6.11 -18.94 -2.00
N TYR A 351 -5.93 -17.74 -2.55
CA TYR A 351 -6.55 -17.37 -3.81
C TYR A 351 -5.52 -17.08 -4.89
N PHE A 352 -5.90 -17.44 -6.11
CA PHE A 352 -5.16 -17.25 -7.35
C PHE A 352 -6.00 -16.30 -8.21
N VAL A 353 -5.40 -15.21 -8.67
CA VAL A 353 -5.99 -14.30 -9.65
C VAL A 353 -5.14 -14.39 -10.89
N PHE A 354 -5.62 -15.10 -11.91
CA PHE A 354 -4.96 -15.12 -13.21
C PHE A 354 -5.42 -13.92 -14.02
N VAL A 355 -4.49 -13.06 -14.40
CA VAL A 355 -4.76 -11.73 -14.98
C VAL A 355 -4.33 -11.73 -16.44
N SER A 356 -5.15 -11.14 -17.32
CA SER A 356 -4.82 -10.87 -18.71
C SER A 356 -5.72 -9.75 -19.25
N THR A 357 -5.22 -8.97 -20.21
CA THR A 357 -6.11 -8.16 -21.06
C THR A 357 -7.17 -9.07 -21.68
N ALA A 358 -8.41 -8.56 -21.81
CA ALA A 358 -9.53 -9.36 -22.29
C ALA A 358 -9.30 -9.88 -23.72
N ALA A 359 -8.60 -9.10 -24.56
CA ALA A 359 -8.25 -9.47 -25.92
C ALA A 359 -7.31 -10.70 -26.02
N ASN A 360 -6.54 -10.99 -24.97
CA ASN A 360 -5.57 -12.09 -24.97
C ASN A 360 -5.93 -13.24 -24.03
N TYR A 361 -7.00 -13.10 -23.24
CA TYR A 361 -7.37 -14.04 -22.19
C TYR A 361 -7.53 -15.49 -22.73
N GLU A 362 -8.25 -15.67 -23.83
CA GLU A 362 -8.48 -17.01 -24.41
C GLU A 362 -7.19 -17.69 -24.87
N GLN A 363 -6.20 -16.92 -25.33
CA GLN A 363 -4.89 -17.43 -25.73
C GLN A 363 -4.04 -17.87 -24.51
N LEU A 364 -4.19 -17.20 -23.37
CA LEU A 364 -3.44 -17.50 -22.14
C LEU A 364 -4.12 -18.55 -21.26
N ARG A 365 -5.45 -18.72 -21.38
CA ARG A 365 -6.24 -19.64 -20.55
C ARG A 365 -5.64 -21.06 -20.44
N PRO A 366 -5.18 -21.72 -21.53
CA PRO A 366 -4.60 -23.06 -21.41
C PRO A 366 -3.37 -23.13 -20.48
N ALA A 367 -2.56 -22.07 -20.46
CA ALA A 367 -1.43 -21.96 -19.56
C ALA A 367 -1.90 -21.78 -18.11
N PHE A 368 -2.86 -20.86 -17.86
CA PHE A 368 -3.45 -20.65 -16.53
C PHE A 368 -4.01 -21.93 -15.93
N GLU A 369 -4.78 -22.68 -16.72
CA GLU A 369 -5.34 -23.95 -16.26
C GLU A 369 -4.24 -24.99 -15.96
N ARG A 370 -3.18 -25.05 -16.79
CA ARG A 370 -2.04 -25.94 -16.53
C ARG A 370 -1.32 -25.57 -15.25
N MET A 371 -1.12 -24.27 -15.00
CA MET A 371 -0.57 -23.78 -13.73
C MET A 371 -1.46 -24.23 -12.57
N LEU A 372 -2.77 -23.97 -12.63
CA LEU A 372 -3.69 -24.32 -11.54
C LEU A 372 -3.73 -25.84 -11.26
N ARG A 373 -3.81 -26.68 -12.30
CA ARG A 373 -3.83 -28.16 -12.15
C ARG A 373 -2.54 -28.71 -11.52
N SER A 374 -1.43 -28.00 -11.68
CA SER A 374 -0.13 -28.40 -11.15
C SER A 374 0.07 -28.04 -9.67
N VAL A 375 -0.83 -27.23 -9.08
CA VAL A 375 -0.71 -26.81 -7.68
C VAL A 375 -0.67 -28.02 -6.75
N ARG A 376 0.33 -28.04 -5.86
CA ARG A 376 0.47 -28.98 -4.77
C ARG A 376 0.72 -28.19 -3.48
N PHE A 377 -0.18 -28.32 -2.52
CA PHE A 377 0.02 -27.74 -1.20
C PHE A 377 1.01 -28.59 -0.41
N ARG A 378 1.76 -27.94 0.47
CA ARG A 378 2.55 -28.65 1.48
C ARG A 378 1.73 -28.96 2.73
#